data_AF-A0A1R3IZW0-F1
#
_entry.id   AF-A0A1R3IZW0-F1
#
_cell.length_a   1.000
_cell.length_b   1.000
_cell.length_c   1.000
_cell.angle_alpha   90.00
_cell.angle_beta   90.00
_cell.angle_gamma   90.00
#
_symmetry.space_group_name_H-M   'P 1'
#
loop_
_entity.id
_entity.type
_entity.pdbx_description
1 polymer ?
#
loop_
_entity_poly.entity_id
_entity_poly.type
_entity_poly.pdbx_seq_one_letter_code
_entity_poly.pdbx_strand_id
1 'polypeptide(L)'
;MIVLRKRIHETKMIERNYEPPADWMEWEKRYYTSYDSMICDVLGVLQSQLMNTRPSLALGMLALVTLSVPTSAAFMFFHFMEMAKGLVASGIHMM
;
A
#
# COMPACT_ATOMS: atom_id res chain seq x y z
N MET A 1 -4.69 1.08 19.71
CA MET A 1 -3.73 0.38 20.60
C MET A 1 -2.26 0.59 20.18
N ILE A 2 -1.93 1.65 19.44
CA ILE A 2 -0.57 1.94 18.95
C ILE A 2 0.36 2.43 20.07
N VAL A 3 -0.16 3.24 20.99
CA VAL A 3 0.60 3.78 22.13
C VAL A 3 1.16 2.66 23.02
N LEU A 4 0.38 1.62 23.30
CA LEU A 4 0.82 0.46 24.07
C LEU A 4 1.96 -0.29 23.39
N ARG A 5 1.87 -0.49 22.07
CA ARG A 5 2.94 -1.15 21.29
C ARG A 5 4.23 -0.34 21.30
N LYS A 6 4.12 0.99 21.15
CA LYS A 6 5.24 1.93 21.29
C LYS A 6 5.89 1.82 22.67
N ARG A 7 5.11 1.87 23.75
CA ARG A 7 5.62 1.76 25.12
C ARG A 7 6.35 0.45 25.38
N ILE A 8 5.80 -0.68 24.93
CA ILE A 8 6.44 -2.00 25.07
C ILE A 8 7.76 -2.05 24.28
N HIS A 9 7.79 -1.45 23.09
CA HIS A 9 9.01 -1.38 22.28
C HIS A 9 10.06 -0.47 22.94
N GLU A 10 9.68 0.72 23.41
CA GLU A 10 10.53 1.63 24.19
C GLU A 10 11.17 0.92 25.40
N THR A 11 10.39 0.15 26.17
CA THR A 11 10.92 -0.62 27.31
C THR A 11 11.93 -1.68 26.87
N LYS A 12 11.65 -2.43 25.79
CA LYS A 12 12.58 -3.44 25.25
C LYS A 12 13.87 -2.83 24.68
N MET A 13 13.78 -1.62 24.11
CA MET A 13 14.95 -0.87 23.63
C MET A 13 15.88 -0.50 24.78
N ILE A 14 15.30 -0.05 25.90
CA ILE A 14 16.04 0.31 27.12
C ILE A 14 16.69 -0.94 27.74
N GLU A 15 15.96 -2.06 27.83
CA GLU A 15 16.49 -3.33 28.34
C GLU A 15 17.68 -3.86 27.52
N ARG A 16 17.71 -3.56 26.22
CA ARG A 16 18.77 -3.98 25.29
C ARG A 16 19.87 -2.92 25.09
N ASN A 17 19.95 -1.91 25.94
CA ASN A 17 20.92 -0.81 25.81
C ASN A 17 20.90 -0.13 24.42
N TYR A 18 19.74 -0.07 23.76
CA TYR A 18 19.58 0.43 22.39
C TYR A 18 20.34 -0.35 21.31
N GLU A 19 20.81 -1.56 21.60
CA GLU A 19 21.44 -2.42 20.59
C GLU A 19 20.38 -2.97 19.62
N PRO A 20 20.54 -2.74 18.30
CA PRO A 20 19.69 -3.36 17.29
C PRO A 20 20.00 -4.85 17.18
N PRO A 21 19.03 -5.69 16.77
CA PRO A 21 19.26 -7.11 16.52
C PRO A 21 20.42 -7.33 15.56
N ALA A 22 21.27 -8.32 15.85
CA ALA A 22 22.45 -8.62 15.03
C ALA A 22 22.08 -8.99 13.58
N ASP A 23 20.91 -9.61 13.40
CA ASP A 23 20.39 -10.11 12.12
C ASP A 23 19.85 -9.01 11.19
N TRP A 24 19.81 -7.75 11.64
CA TRP A 24 19.32 -6.64 10.85
C TRP A 24 20.36 -6.11 9.87
N MET A 25 19.89 -5.60 8.74
CA MET A 25 20.74 -4.99 7.73
C MET A 25 21.21 -3.60 8.20
N GLU A 26 22.41 -3.16 7.79
CA GLU A 26 23.03 -1.92 8.31
C GLU A 26 22.18 -0.66 8.13
N TRP A 27 21.35 -0.61 7.09
CA TRP A 27 20.41 0.49 6.89
C TRP A 27 19.23 0.43 7.87
N GLU A 28 18.77 -0.76 8.27
CA GLU A 28 17.69 -0.94 9.26
C GLU A 28 18.16 -0.51 10.65
N LYS A 29 19.40 -0.89 11.01
CA LYS A 29 20.05 -0.46 12.25
C LYS A 29 20.13 1.07 12.37
N ARG A 30 20.36 1.77 11.26
CA ARG A 30 20.41 3.24 11.21
C ARG A 30 19.08 3.90 11.62
N TYR A 31 17.95 3.24 11.36
CA TYR A 31 16.63 3.77 11.68
C TYR A 31 16.04 3.18 12.97
N TYR A 32 16.68 2.20 13.61
CA TYR A 32 16.14 1.48 14.77
C TYR A 32 15.60 2.40 15.88
N THR A 33 16.31 3.47 16.21
CA THR A 33 15.93 4.41 17.28
C THR A 33 14.85 5.42 16.87
N SER A 34 14.71 5.71 15.57
CA SER A 34 13.77 6.71 15.04
C SER A 34 12.57 6.10 14.31
N TYR A 35 12.61 4.79 14.07
CA TYR A 35 11.58 4.05 13.36
C TYR A 35 10.24 4.15 14.08
N ASP A 36 10.26 3.92 15.39
CA ASP A 36 9.04 3.87 16.20
C ASP A 36 8.38 5.25 16.33
N SER A 37 9.17 6.32 16.42
CA SER A 37 8.63 7.69 16.42
C SER A 37 8.04 8.06 15.06
N MET A 38 8.76 7.80 13.96
CA MET A 38 8.25 8.07 12.61
C MET A 38 6.97 7.29 12.31
N ILE A 39 6.94 5.99 12.62
CA ILE A 39 5.78 5.12 12.39
C ILE A 39 4.59 5.62 13.22
N CYS A 40 4.79 5.93 14.49
CA CYS A 40 3.72 6.43 15.35
C CYS A 40 3.18 7.78 14.89
N ASP A 41 4.04 8.70 14.46
CA ASP A 41 3.63 10.03 13.99
C ASP A 41 2.88 9.94 12.66
N VAL A 42 3.41 9.16 11.70
CA VAL A 42 2.76 8.94 10.40
C VAL A 42 1.41 8.25 10.59
N LEU A 43 1.34 7.22 11.45
CA LEU A 43 0.08 6.54 11.75
C LEU A 43 -0.90 7.46 12.51
N GLY A 44 -0.41 8.32 13.41
CA GLY A 44 -1.22 9.29 14.12
C GLY A 44 -1.83 10.34 13.18
N VAL A 45 -1.03 10.85 12.24
CA VAL A 45 -1.52 11.74 11.17
C VAL A 45 -2.53 11.02 10.29
N LEU A 46 -2.22 9.80 9.84
CA LEU A 46 -3.12 9.00 9.01
C LEU A 46 -4.45 8.72 9.72
N GLN A 47 -4.40 8.34 10.99
CA GLN A 47 -5.58 8.08 11.81
C GLN A 47 -6.40 9.36 12.00
N SER A 48 -5.75 10.48 12.29
CA SER A 48 -6.41 11.80 12.40
C SER A 48 -7.08 12.19 11.09
N GLN A 49 -6.39 12.01 9.97
CA GLN A 49 -6.97 12.24 8.64
C GLN A 49 -8.19 11.35 8.45
N LEU A 50 -8.08 10.03 8.65
CA LEU A 50 -9.20 9.10 8.50
C LEU A 50 -10.40 9.43 9.41
N MET A 51 -10.17 9.87 10.64
CA MET A 51 -11.23 10.27 11.56
C MET A 51 -11.88 11.61 11.18
N ASN A 52 -11.12 12.55 10.63
CA ASN A 52 -11.63 13.82 10.13
C ASN A 52 -12.24 13.71 8.73
N THR A 53 -11.96 12.62 8.02
CA THR A 53 -12.49 12.39 6.69
C THR A 53 -13.96 12.03 6.79
N ARG A 54 -14.82 12.68 5.99
CA ARG A 54 -16.22 12.26 5.87
C ARG A 54 -16.26 10.79 5.41
N PRO A 55 -17.08 9.92 6.02
CA PRO A 55 -17.20 8.50 5.64
C PRO A 55 -17.40 8.29 4.12
N SER A 56 -18.00 9.27 3.44
CA SER A 56 -18.19 9.31 1.99
C SER A 56 -16.88 9.32 1.19
N LEU A 57 -15.82 9.99 1.66
CA LEU A 57 -14.54 10.02 0.94
C LEU A 57 -13.83 8.67 1.04
N ALA A 58 -13.88 8.02 2.21
CA ALA A 58 -13.31 6.69 2.39
C ALA A 58 -14.00 5.66 1.48
N LEU A 59 -15.34 5.70 1.42
CA LEU A 59 -16.15 4.93 0.47
C LEU A 59 -15.80 5.27 -0.99
N GLY A 60 -15.59 6.55 -1.31
CA GLY A 60 -15.17 7.00 -2.63
C GLY A 60 -13.80 6.45 -3.05
N MET A 61 -12.80 6.51 -2.16
CA MET A 61 -11.47 5.94 -2.40
C MET A 61 -11.52 4.42 -2.54
N LEU A 62 -12.31 3.75 -1.70
CA LEU A 62 -12.53 2.31 -1.82
C LEU A 62 -13.15 1.96 -3.18
N ALA A 63 -14.19 2.69 -3.60
CA ALA A 63 -14.83 2.51 -4.91
C ALA A 63 -13.85 2.75 -6.07
N LEU A 64 -13.03 3.81 -5.99
CA LEU A 64 -12.01 4.08 -7.01
C LEU A 64 -11.00 2.93 -7.13
N VAL A 65 -10.50 2.43 -6.00
CA VAL A 65 -9.56 1.30 -5.98
C VAL A 65 -10.22 0.03 -6.51
N THR A 66 -11.43 -0.30 -6.05
CA THR A 66 -12.12 -1.52 -6.49
C THR A 66 -12.56 -1.48 -7.94
N LEU A 67 -12.89 -0.30 -8.49
CA LEU A 67 -13.26 -0.12 -9.90
C LEU A 67 -12.04 0.00 -10.83
N SER A 68 -10.87 0.41 -10.32
CA SER A 68 -9.66 0.57 -11.14
C SER A 68 -9.26 -0.72 -11.85
N VAL A 69 -9.27 -1.84 -11.13
CA VAL A 69 -8.89 -3.16 -11.62
C VAL A 69 -9.87 -3.69 -12.70
N PRO A 70 -11.20 -3.77 -12.46
CA PRO A 70 -12.14 -4.23 -13.48
C PRO A 70 -12.21 -3.27 -14.67
N THR A 71 -12.01 -1.96 -14.47
CA THR A 71 -11.95 -1.00 -15.59
C THR A 71 -10.74 -1.28 -16.48
N SER A 72 -9.56 -1.48 -15.90
CA SER A 72 -8.35 -1.85 -16.67
C SER A 72 -8.49 -3.19 -17.37
N ALA A 73 -9.06 -4.20 -16.70
CA ALA A 73 -9.30 -5.52 -17.28
C ALA A 73 -10.30 -5.46 -18.46
N ALA A 74 -11.39 -4.70 -18.32
CA ALA A 74 -12.34 -4.49 -19.40
C ALA A 74 -11.68 -3.80 -20.60
N PHE A 75 -10.87 -2.77 -20.36
CA PHE A 75 -10.15 -2.05 -21.41
C PHE A 75 -9.19 -2.97 -22.19
N MET A 76 -8.41 -3.79 -21.48
CA MET A 76 -7.55 -4.83 -22.07
C MET A 76 -8.36 -5.82 -22.91
N PHE A 77 -9.51 -6.27 -22.39
CA PHE A 77 -10.37 -7.22 -23.08
C PHE A 77 -10.94 -6.65 -24.38
N PHE A 78 -11.40 -5.39 -24.38
CA PHE A 78 -11.88 -4.72 -25.58
C PHE A 78 -10.81 -4.59 -26.65
N HIS A 79 -9.59 -4.16 -26.27
CA HIS A 79 -8.47 -4.10 -27.21
C HIS A 79 -8.12 -5.46 -27.78
N PHE A 80 -8.10 -6.50 -26.95
CA PHE A 80 -7.83 -7.86 -27.40
C PHE A 80 -8.87 -8.36 -28.40
N MET A 81 -10.16 -8.11 -28.14
CA MET A 81 -11.23 -8.44 -29.08
C MET A 81 -11.10 -7.70 -30.41
N GLU A 82 -10.74 -6.42 -30.37
CA GLU A 82 -10.58 -5.61 -31.58
C GLU A 82 -9.40 -6.09 -32.44
N MET A 83 -8.27 -6.43 -31.81
CA MET A 83 -7.15 -7.10 -32.47
C MET A 83 -7.55 -8.45 -33.07
N ALA A 84 -8.30 -9.27 -32.32
CA ALA A 84 -8.77 -10.56 -32.81
C ALA A 84 -9.71 -10.41 -34.02
N LYS A 85 -10.63 -9.43 -33.99
CA LYS A 85 -11.49 -9.10 -35.14
C LYS A 85 -10.68 -8.65 -36.34
N GLY A 86 -9.68 -7.78 -36.15
CA GLY A 86 -8.79 -7.33 -37.22
C GLY A 86 -8.01 -8.49 -37.85
N LEU A 87 -7.50 -9.41 -37.04
CA LEU A 87 -6.78 -10.60 -37.51
C LEU A 87 -7.69 -11.58 -38.26
N VAL A 88 -8.91 -11.80 -37.78
CA VAL A 88 -9.89 -12.64 -38.47
C VAL A 88 -10.29 -12.00 -39.80
N ALA A 89 -10.55 -10.69 -39.83
CA ALA A 89 -10.91 -9.98 -41.05
C ALA A 89 -9.76 -9.96 -42.07
N SER A 90 -8.51 -9.77 -41.64
CA SER A 90 -7.35 -9.81 -42.53
C SER A 90 -7.02 -11.22 -43.02
N GLY A 91 -7.19 -12.24 -42.16
CA GLY A 91 -7.04 -13.64 -42.52
C GLY A 91 -8.08 -14.10 -43.54
N ILE A 92 -9.33 -13.63 -43.42
CA ILE A 92 -10.39 -13.88 -44.41
C ILE A 92 -10.10 -13.15 -45.74
N HIS A 93 -9.46 -11.97 -45.71
CA HIS A 93 -9.08 -11.25 -46.93
C HIS A 93 -7.84 -11.82 -47.63
N MET A 94 -7.04 -12.65 -46.94
CA MET A 94 -5.86 -13.33 -47.51
C MET A 94 -6.14 -14.74 -48.04
N MET A 95 -7.38 -15.24 -47.92
CA MET A 95 -7.85 -16.53 -48.45
C MET A 95 -8.70 -16.35 -49.69
#